data_AF-A0A392QTK5-F1
#
_entry.id   AF-A0A392QTK5-F1
#
_cell.length_a   1.000
_cell.length_b   1.000
_cell.length_c   1.000
_cell.angle_alpha   90.00
_cell.angle_beta   90.00
_cell.angle_gamma   90.00
#
_symmetry.space_group_name_H-M   'P 1'
#
loop_
_entity.id
_entity.type
_entity.pdbx_description
1 polymer ?
#
loop_
_entity_poly.entity_id
_entity_poly.type
_entity_poly.pdbx_seq_one_letter_code
_entity_poly.pdbx_strand_id
1 'polypeptide(L)'
;GYKRFFRRTLLESSDFLKNDCLKINCTVGVVISATDCPQLNSIHVPESDIGSHFGTLLENMEGSDVTFDVAGEKFPGHKLVLAARSPEFRSKFFNGMDTEDKQEIVVTDLEPK
;
A
#
# COMPACT_ATOMS: atom_id res chain seq x y z
N GLY A 1 -15.63 -5.90 -36.72
CA GLY A 1 -14.81 -5.84 -37.96
C GLY A 1 -15.70 -5.82 -39.19
N TYR A 2 -15.16 -5.51 -40.38
CA TYR A 2 -15.91 -5.43 -41.64
C TYR A 2 -15.73 -6.69 -42.49
N LYS A 3 -16.83 -7.42 -42.79
CA LYS A 3 -16.79 -8.69 -43.53
C LYS A 3 -16.30 -8.56 -44.98
N ARG A 4 -16.41 -7.37 -45.60
CA ARG A 4 -15.97 -7.08 -46.97
C ARG A 4 -15.20 -5.76 -47.00
N PHE A 5 -14.11 -5.70 -46.24
CA PHE A 5 -13.32 -4.49 -46.06
C PHE A 5 -12.71 -3.95 -47.36
N PHE A 6 -12.22 -4.83 -48.24
CA PHE A 6 -11.63 -4.44 -49.53
C PHE A 6 -11.87 -5.53 -50.58
N ARG A 7 -12.18 -5.16 -51.82
CA ARG A 7 -12.40 -6.13 -52.91
C ARG A 7 -11.05 -6.65 -53.41
N ARG A 8 -10.93 -7.97 -53.58
CA ARG A 8 -9.70 -8.63 -54.02
C ARG A 8 -9.12 -8.04 -55.32
N THR A 9 -9.94 -7.89 -56.35
CA THR A 9 -9.50 -7.37 -57.66
C THR A 9 -8.97 -5.94 -57.59
N LEU A 10 -9.44 -5.14 -56.63
CA LEU A 10 -8.94 -3.79 -56.40
C LEU A 10 -7.67 -3.81 -55.55
N LEU A 11 -7.52 -4.77 -54.64
CA LEU A 11 -6.32 -4.89 -53.80
C LEU A 11 -5.12 -5.31 -54.65
N GLU A 12 -5.31 -6.32 -55.49
CA GLU A 12 -4.29 -6.87 -56.39
C GLU A 12 -3.84 -5.87 -57.46
N SER A 13 -4.67 -4.89 -57.81
CA SER A 13 -4.34 -3.83 -58.77
C SER A 13 -3.92 -2.49 -58.13
N SER A 14 -3.87 -2.42 -56.79
CA SER A 14 -3.51 -1.21 -56.05
C SER A 14 -2.04 -1.16 -55.61
N ASP A 15 -1.57 0.02 -55.24
CA ASP A 15 -0.25 0.21 -54.61
C ASP A 15 -0.18 -0.25 -53.15
N PHE A 16 -1.26 -0.83 -52.60
CA PHE A 16 -1.31 -1.28 -51.20
C PHE A 16 -0.67 -2.65 -50.98
N LEU A 17 -0.59 -3.49 -52.02
CA LEU A 17 0.07 -4.79 -51.99
C LEU A 17 1.46 -4.67 -52.61
N LYS A 18 2.51 -4.69 -51.79
CA LYS A 18 3.90 -4.54 -52.24
C LYS A 18 4.69 -5.77 -51.84
N ASN A 19 5.36 -6.43 -52.79
CA ASN A 19 6.14 -7.66 -52.54
C ASN A 19 5.32 -8.75 -51.82
N ASP A 20 4.09 -8.97 -52.27
CA ASP A 20 3.14 -9.92 -51.63
C ASP A 20 2.83 -9.61 -50.15
N CYS A 21 3.07 -8.37 -49.72
CA CYS A 21 2.84 -7.93 -48.34
C CYS A 21 1.80 -6.80 -48.29
N LEU A 22 0.86 -6.95 -47.35
CA LEU A 22 -0.16 -5.95 -47.04
C LEU A 22 0.06 -5.45 -45.61
N LYS A 23 0.16 -4.13 -45.43
CA LYS A 23 0.23 -3.51 -44.10
C LYS A 23 -1.11 -2.90 -43.74
N ILE A 24 -1.73 -3.39 -42.67
CA ILE A 24 -3.00 -2.89 -42.16
C ILE A 24 -2.74 -2.06 -40.91
N ASN A 25 -3.22 -0.81 -40.90
CA ASN A 25 -3.23 0.04 -39.71
C ASN A 25 -4.60 -0.07 -39.04
N CYS A 26 -4.63 -0.41 -37.76
CA CYS A 26 -5.85 -0.58 -36.99
C CYS A 26 -5.71 0.16 -35.65
N THR A 27 -6.62 1.09 -35.38
CA THR A 27 -6.74 1.74 -34.07
C THR A 27 -7.81 1.04 -33.26
N VAL A 28 -7.44 0.57 -32.07
CA VAL A 28 -8.38 -0.05 -31.12
C VAL A 28 -8.69 0.93 -30.01
N GLY A 29 -9.95 1.33 -29.89
CA GLY A 29 -10.44 2.09 -28.75
C GLY A 29 -10.93 1.14 -27.67
N VAL A 30 -10.40 1.24 -26.45
CA VAL A 30 -10.93 0.55 -25.28
C VAL A 30 -11.90 1.49 -24.59
N VAL A 31 -13.17 1.09 -24.52
CA VAL A 31 -14.17 1.83 -23.74
C VAL A 31 -14.28 1.18 -22.38
N ILE A 32 -13.96 1.94 -21.33
CA ILE A 32 -14.20 1.53 -19.95
C ILE A 32 -15.61 1.98 -19.58
N SER A 33 -16.53 1.03 -19.40
CA SER A 33 -17.82 1.33 -18.81
C SER A 33 -17.65 1.44 -17.30
N ALA A 34 -17.59 2.66 -16.77
CA ALA A 34 -17.86 2.88 -15.36
C ALA A 34 -19.39 2.88 -15.18
N THR A 35 -19.91 2.01 -14.33
CA THR A 35 -21.26 2.19 -13.80
C THR A 35 -21.18 3.35 -12.82
N ASP A 36 -21.76 4.50 -13.18
CA ASP A 36 -22.10 5.51 -12.19
C ASP A 36 -23.14 4.87 -11.26
N CYS A 37 -22.67 4.33 -10.15
CA CYS A 37 -23.54 3.95 -9.06
C CYS A 37 -24.35 5.22 -8.73
N PRO A 38 -25.69 5.18 -8.72
CA PRO A 38 -26.44 6.30 -8.18
C PRO A 38 -25.84 6.58 -6.81
N GLN A 39 -25.48 7.84 -6.54
CA GLN A 39 -24.93 8.26 -5.26
C GLN A 39 -25.87 7.74 -4.18
N LEU A 40 -25.57 6.57 -3.63
CA LEU A 40 -26.23 6.05 -2.45
C LEU A 40 -26.03 7.16 -1.45
N ASN A 41 -27.14 7.75 -0.99
CA ASN A 41 -27.19 8.87 -0.03
C ASN A 41 -25.90 8.88 0.78
N SER A 42 -24.99 9.81 0.46
CA SER A 42 -23.60 9.74 0.94
C SER A 42 -23.66 9.80 2.46
N ILE A 43 -23.50 8.65 3.11
CA ILE A 43 -23.43 8.59 4.57
C ILE A 43 -22.16 9.35 4.91
N HIS A 44 -22.30 10.38 5.75
CA HIS A 44 -21.14 11.11 6.23
C HIS A 44 -20.29 10.16 7.07
N VAL A 45 -19.17 9.70 6.51
CA VAL A 45 -18.17 8.93 7.23
C VAL A 45 -17.22 9.93 7.88
N PRO A 46 -17.14 9.98 9.22
CA PRO A 46 -16.17 10.85 9.88
C PRO A 46 -14.75 10.43 9.54
N GLU A 47 -13.81 11.38 9.59
CA GLU A 47 -12.40 11.06 9.50
C GLU A 47 -11.99 10.13 10.65
N SER A 48 -11.01 9.26 10.38
CA SER A 48 -10.52 8.33 11.41
C SER A 48 -9.66 9.07 12.43
N ASP A 49 -9.97 8.87 13.71
CA ASP A 49 -9.26 9.40 14.87
C ASP A 49 -8.35 8.35 15.55
N ILE A 50 -8.15 7.19 14.90
CA ILE A 50 -7.42 6.06 15.47
C ILE A 50 -5.99 6.42 15.89
N GLY A 51 -5.32 7.31 15.16
CA GLY A 51 -3.98 7.80 15.51
C GLY A 51 -3.98 8.57 16.84
N SER A 52 -4.99 9.41 17.07
CA SER A 52 -5.15 10.16 18.32
C SER A 52 -5.39 9.20 19.49
N HIS A 53 -6.22 8.17 19.30
CA HIS A 53 -6.47 7.16 20.33
C HIS A 53 -5.20 6.40 20.74
N PHE A 54 -4.35 6.01 19.78
CA PHE A 54 -3.05 5.42 20.10
C PHE A 54 -2.07 6.41 20.74
N GLY A 55 -2.12 7.69 20.36
CA GLY A 55 -1.36 8.76 21.00
C GLY A 55 -1.73 8.90 22.48
N THR A 56 -3.03 8.92 22.80
CA THR A 56 -3.52 8.98 24.18
C THR A 56 -3.09 7.78 25.02
N LEU A 57 -3.07 6.56 24.45
CA LEU A 57 -2.54 5.38 25.14
C LEU A 57 -1.05 5.54 25.49
N LEU A 58 -0.26 6.13 24.60
CA LEU A 58 1.15 6.43 24.84
C LEU A 58 1.34 7.50 25.93
N GLU A 59 0.61 8.62 25.83
CA GLU A 59 0.69 9.74 26.78
C GLU A 59 0.26 9.32 28.20
N ASN A 60 -0.81 8.54 28.32
CA ASN A 60 -1.30 8.04 29.60
C ASN A 60 -0.54 6.80 30.11
N MET A 61 0.36 6.27 29.29
CA MET A 61 1.13 5.04 29.55
C MET A 61 0.24 3.81 29.80
N GLU A 62 -1.03 3.85 29.40
CA GLU A 62 -2.01 2.80 29.68
C GLU A 62 -1.65 1.52 28.91
N GLY A 63 -1.55 0.40 29.62
CA GLY A 63 -1.23 -0.90 29.03
C GLY A 63 0.18 -1.02 28.46
N SER A 64 1.12 -0.14 28.85
CA SER A 64 2.52 -0.23 28.43
C SER A 64 3.15 -1.55 28.91
N ASP A 65 3.79 -2.27 27.99
CA ASP A 65 4.37 -3.60 28.20
C ASP A 65 5.88 -3.66 27.86
N VAL A 66 6.47 -2.50 27.54
CA VAL A 66 7.91 -2.30 27.36
C VAL A 66 8.31 -0.88 27.79
N THR A 67 9.53 -0.72 28.27
CA THR A 67 10.17 0.57 28.58
C THR A 67 11.50 0.66 27.84
N PHE A 68 11.76 1.79 27.19
CA PHE A 68 13.05 2.10 26.57
C PHE A 68 13.85 3.02 27.48
N ASP A 69 15.08 2.63 27.78
CA ASP A 69 16.07 3.48 28.46
C ASP A 69 16.95 4.12 27.39
N VAL A 70 16.82 5.44 27.21
CA VAL A 70 17.61 6.24 26.27
C VAL A 70 18.46 7.21 27.08
N ALA A 71 19.76 6.92 27.21
CA ALA A 71 20.70 7.70 27.99
C ALA A 71 20.27 7.99 29.46
N GLY A 72 19.55 7.05 30.08
CA GLY A 72 19.03 7.17 31.45
C GLY A 72 17.59 7.68 31.54
N GLU A 73 17.01 8.14 30.44
CA GLU A 73 15.60 8.55 30.38
C GLU A 73 14.70 7.38 29.95
N LYS A 74 13.61 7.17 30.70
CA LYS A 74 12.71 6.03 30.51
C LYS A 74 11.46 6.41 29.72
N PHE A 75 11.22 5.68 28.63
CA PHE A 75 10.09 5.86 27.72
C PHE A 75 9.24 4.57 27.68
N PRO A 76 8.10 4.52 28.38
CA PRO A 76 7.17 3.42 28.27
C PRO A 76 6.51 3.38 26.88
N GLY A 77 6.14 2.19 26.43
CA GLY A 77 5.47 1.99 25.14
C GLY A 77 4.83 0.61 25.02
N HIS A 78 4.42 0.29 23.79
CA HIS A 78 3.58 -0.89 23.49
C HIS A 78 4.21 -1.78 22.42
N LYS A 79 4.60 -3.01 22.78
CA LYS A 79 5.22 -4.00 21.89
C LYS A 79 4.39 -4.25 20.65
N LEU A 80 3.06 -4.41 20.80
CA LEU A 80 2.16 -4.67 19.67
C LEU A 80 2.12 -3.52 18.67
N VAL A 81 2.04 -2.28 19.16
CA VAL A 81 2.02 -1.08 18.29
C VAL A 81 3.36 -0.96 17.56
N LEU A 82 4.49 -1.08 18.27
CA LEU A 82 5.82 -1.00 17.68
C LEU A 82 6.08 -2.13 16.67
N ALA A 83 5.70 -3.37 16.97
CA ALA A 83 5.83 -4.51 16.07
C ALA A 83 4.93 -4.43 14.83
N ALA A 84 3.78 -3.75 14.93
CA ALA A 84 2.94 -3.49 13.76
C ALA A 84 3.56 -2.43 12.83
N ARG A 85 4.41 -1.54 13.37
CA ARG A 85 4.97 -0.38 12.66
C ARG A 85 6.42 -0.56 12.21
N SER A 86 7.17 -1.50 12.77
CA SER A 86 8.58 -1.76 12.44
C SER A 86 8.86 -3.27 12.41
N PRO A 87 9.39 -3.79 11.28
CA PRO A 87 9.86 -5.17 11.18
C PRO A 87 10.96 -5.51 12.19
N GLU A 88 11.82 -4.55 12.53
CA GLU A 88 12.90 -4.70 13.50
C GLU A 88 12.34 -4.94 14.89
N PHE A 89 11.38 -4.11 15.33
CA PHE A 89 10.67 -4.31 16.59
C PHE A 89 9.85 -5.61 16.57
N ARG A 90 9.20 -5.94 15.46
CA ARG A 90 8.47 -7.21 15.32
C ARG A 90 9.39 -8.41 15.52
N SER A 91 10.54 -8.40 14.84
CA SER A 91 11.53 -9.47 14.99
C SER A 91 12.07 -9.52 16.40
N LYS A 92 12.39 -8.36 17.01
CA LYS A 92 12.91 -8.28 18.37
C LYS A 92 11.95 -8.83 19.42
N PHE A 93 10.65 -8.54 19.29
CA PHE A 93 9.64 -8.95 20.27
C PHE A 93 9.07 -10.36 20.04
N PHE A 94 8.95 -10.81 18.80
CA PHE A 94 8.22 -12.04 18.47
C PHE A 94 9.07 -13.14 17.82
N ASN A 95 10.22 -12.80 17.23
CA ASN A 95 11.06 -13.76 16.48
C ASN A 95 12.49 -13.88 17.04
N GLY A 96 12.84 -13.10 18.06
CA GLY A 96 14.19 -13.06 18.64
C GLY A 96 14.47 -14.26 19.54
N MET A 97 15.72 -14.73 19.54
CA MET A 97 16.23 -15.82 20.39
C MET A 97 16.34 -15.45 21.88
N ASP A 98 16.08 -14.19 22.25
CA ASP A 98 16.07 -13.75 23.65
C ASP A 98 14.77 -14.23 24.30
N THR A 99 14.82 -15.40 24.91
CA THR A 99 13.71 -16.04 25.64
C THR A 99 13.29 -15.31 26.91
N GLU A 100 13.96 -14.22 27.26
CA GLU A 100 13.61 -13.36 28.38
C GLU A 100 12.73 -12.23 27.87
N ASP A 101 11.48 -12.22 28.35
CA ASP A 101 10.53 -11.16 28.09
C ASP A 101 10.99 -9.88 28.80
N LYS A 102 11.98 -9.20 28.21
CA LYS A 102 12.59 -8.00 28.78
C LYS A 102 11.57 -6.87 28.73
N GLN A 103 11.13 -6.45 29.92
CA GLN A 103 10.29 -5.26 30.08
C GLN A 103 11.08 -3.97 29.83
N GLU A 104 12.41 -4.00 29.82
CA GLU A 104 13.28 -2.84 29.63
C GLU A 104 14.31 -3.05 28.52
N ILE A 105 14.44 -2.08 27.61
CA ILE A 105 15.35 -2.10 26.46
C ILE A 105 16.23 -0.85 26.50
N VAL A 106 17.54 -1.05 26.62
CA VAL A 106 18.51 0.05 26.51
C VAL A 106 18.72 0.39 25.04
N VAL A 107 18.64 1.68 24.72
CA VAL A 107 18.85 2.26 23.39
C VAL A 107 20.09 3.16 23.48
N THR A 108 21.14 2.79 22.76
CA THR A 108 22.46 3.46 22.84
C THR A 108 22.78 4.35 21.64
N ASP A 109 21.98 4.24 20.60
CA ASP A 109 22.16 4.88 19.28
C ASP A 109 21.31 6.15 19.12
N LEU A 110 20.55 6.54 20.15
CA LEU A 110 19.70 7.73 20.16
C LEU A 110 19.96 8.59 21.40
N GLU A 111 19.77 9.90 21.24
CA GLU A 111 19.69 10.86 22.34
C GLU A 111 18.20 11.13 22.66
N PRO A 112 17.85 11.33 23.94
CA PRO A 112 16.49 11.72 24.32
C PRO A 112 16.15 13.12 23.78
N LYS A 113 14.87 13.41 23.60
CA LYS A 113 14.35 14.70 23.13
C LYS A 113 13.38 15.33 24.09
#